data_AF-A0A813VX74-F1
#
_entry.id   AF-A0A813VX74-F1
#
_cell.length_a   1.000
_cell.length_b   1.000
_cell.length_c   1.000
_cell.angle_alpha   90.00
_cell.angle_beta   90.00
_cell.angle_gamma   90.00
#
_symmetry.space_group_name_H-M   'P 1'
#
loop_
_entity.id
_entity.type
_entity.pdbx_description
1 polymer ?
#
loop_
_entity_poly.entity_id
_entity_poly.type
_entity_poly.pdbx_seq_one_letter_code
_entity_poly.pdbx_strand_id
1 'polypeptide(L)'
;MNRQINRLEELPSEIIIQIFQNMSFAYDLYSSFFNLNSRFNSLLNYFGWKIDLTDPNLKQTRYTYLCLQVIPTITPANVTCLKISTDNLLGCARTYFKFNQFINLTTLTLICCGDRREFLSVPFLIFSN
;
A
#
# COMPACT_ATOMS: atom_id res chain seq x y z
N MET A 1 25.32 -28.26 15.32
CA MET A 1 24.52 -27.14 15.85
C MET A 1 23.24 -27.07 15.03
N ASN A 2 22.11 -27.58 15.54
CA ASN A 2 20.83 -27.51 14.82
C ASN A 2 20.32 -26.07 14.89
N ARG A 3 20.27 -25.37 13.75
CA ARG A 3 19.54 -24.11 13.64
C ARG A 3 18.06 -24.45 13.76
N GLN A 4 17.42 -24.04 14.86
CA GLN A 4 15.97 -23.96 14.89
C GLN A 4 15.54 -22.94 13.84
N ILE A 5 14.87 -23.42 12.79
CA ILE A 5 14.15 -22.55 11.86
C ILE A 5 12.81 -22.30 12.52
N ASN A 6 12.66 -21.16 13.19
CA ASN A 6 11.36 -20.72 13.67
C ASN A 6 10.48 -20.46 12.44
N ARG A 7 9.35 -21.15 12.35
CA ARG A 7 8.40 -20.93 11.26
C ARG A 7 7.73 -19.58 11.48
N LEU A 8 7.53 -18.81 10.42
CA LEU A 8 6.89 -17.51 10.53
C LEU A 8 5.46 -17.65 11.09
N GLU A 9 4.81 -18.76 10.78
CA GLU A 9 3.49 -19.15 11.25
C GLU A 9 3.40 -19.39 12.76
N GLU A 10 4.53 -19.61 13.43
CA GLU A 10 4.62 -19.84 14.88
C GLU A 10 4.81 -18.53 15.66
N LEU A 11 5.18 -17.44 14.98
CA LEU A 11 5.37 -16.14 15.63
C LEU A 11 4.02 -15.53 16.04
N PRO A 12 3.95 -14.79 17.17
CA PRO A 12 2.76 -14.02 17.56
C PRO A 12 2.37 -12.99 16.51
N SER A 13 1.07 -12.66 16.43
CA SER A 13 0.54 -11.76 15.40
C SER A 13 1.14 -10.36 15.50
N GLU A 14 1.46 -9.92 16.72
CA GLU A 14 2.10 -8.64 17.03
C GLU A 14 3.48 -8.55 16.38
N ILE A 15 4.26 -9.64 16.44
CA ILE A 15 5.58 -9.72 15.80
C ILE A 15 5.44 -9.71 14.28
N ILE A 16 4.46 -10.42 13.73
CA ILE A 16 4.19 -10.41 12.28
C ILE A 16 3.80 -9.01 11.80
N ILE A 17 2.95 -8.29 12.56
CA ILE A 17 2.58 -6.92 12.23
C ILE A 17 3.80 -6.00 12.27
N GLN A 18 4.70 -6.15 13.25
CA GLN A 18 5.96 -5.39 13.29
C GLN A 18 6.86 -5.71 12.09
N ILE A 19 6.94 -6.98 11.67
CA ILE A 19 7.64 -7.37 10.44
C ILE A 19 7.00 -6.68 9.24
N PHE A 20 5.66 -6.66 9.17
CA PHE A 20 4.96 -6.03 8.05
C PHE A 20 5.24 -4.53 7.97
N GLN A 21 5.28 -3.84 9.12
CA GLN A 21 5.61 -2.42 9.20
C GLN A 21 7.00 -2.11 8.64
N ASN A 22 7.96 -3.05 8.78
CA ASN A 22 9.32 -2.93 8.27
C ASN A 22 9.46 -3.22 6.77
N MET A 23 8.58 -4.04 6.17
CA MET A 23 8.59 -4.28 4.71
C MET A 23 8.09 -3.09 3.88
N SER A 24 7.70 -2.01 4.56
CA SER A 24 7.61 -0.63 4.08
C SER A 24 6.60 -0.31 2.96
N PHE A 25 6.24 -1.22 2.05
CA PHE A 25 5.31 -0.93 0.95
C PHE A 25 4.41 -2.09 0.53
N ALA A 26 3.27 -1.73 -0.07
CA ALA A 26 2.19 -2.64 -0.42
C ALA A 26 2.63 -3.80 -1.33
N TYR A 27 3.58 -3.58 -2.25
CA TYR A 27 4.04 -4.60 -3.19
C TYR A 27 4.72 -5.77 -2.47
N ASP A 28 5.72 -5.48 -1.64
CA ASP A 28 6.54 -6.52 -0.99
C ASP A 28 5.68 -7.34 -0.03
N LEU A 29 4.78 -6.69 0.70
CA LEU A 29 3.86 -7.36 1.59
C LEU A 29 2.85 -8.24 0.86
N TYR A 30 2.16 -7.67 -0.11
CA TYR A 30 1.11 -8.41 -0.80
C TYR A 30 1.70 -9.56 -1.61
N SER A 31 2.79 -9.33 -2.36
CA SER A 31 3.44 -10.41 -3.13
C SER A 31 4.02 -11.52 -2.26
N SER A 32 4.42 -11.21 -1.03
CA SER A 32 5.04 -12.20 -0.14
C SER A 32 4.03 -12.95 0.73
N PHE A 33 2.92 -12.30 1.13
CA PHE A 33 2.01 -12.84 2.15
C PHE A 33 0.59 -13.12 1.66
N PHE A 34 0.18 -12.52 0.55
CA PHE A 34 -1.16 -12.73 0.04
C PHE A 34 -1.34 -14.18 -0.38
N ASN A 35 -2.43 -14.78 0.09
CA ASN A 35 -2.81 -16.16 -0.18
C ASN A 35 -1.85 -17.24 0.36
N LEU A 36 -0.97 -16.89 1.30
CA LEU A 36 -0.16 -17.90 2.01
C LEU A 36 -1.01 -18.76 2.95
N ASN A 37 -1.81 -18.12 3.80
CA ASN A 37 -2.80 -18.78 4.66
C ASN A 37 -3.82 -17.76 5.19
N SER A 38 -4.91 -18.26 5.79
CA SER A 38 -6.00 -17.43 6.32
C SER A 38 -5.55 -16.46 7.41
N ARG A 39 -4.56 -16.83 8.23
CA ARG A 39 -4.02 -15.98 9.30
C ARG A 39 -3.30 -14.76 8.72
N PHE A 40 -2.36 -14.95 7.79
CA PHE A 40 -1.66 -13.83 7.16
C PHE A 40 -2.60 -12.95 6.33
N ASN A 41 -3.54 -13.56 5.59
CA ASN A 41 -4.57 -12.80 4.88
C ASN A 41 -5.40 -11.92 5.84
N SER A 42 -5.75 -12.46 7.01
CA SER A 42 -6.46 -11.68 8.04
C SER A 42 -5.60 -10.53 8.55
N LEU A 43 -4.32 -10.75 8.82
CA LEU A 43 -3.41 -9.68 9.28
C LEU A 43 -3.21 -8.59 8.22
N LEU A 44 -3.13 -8.94 6.93
CA LEU A 44 -3.09 -7.99 5.82
C LEU A 44 -4.35 -7.11 5.76
N ASN A 45 -5.52 -7.64 6.13
CA ASN A 45 -6.77 -6.88 6.19
C ASN A 45 -6.84 -5.88 7.36
N TYR A 46 -5.93 -5.96 8.35
CA TYR A 46 -5.84 -4.97 9.44
C TYR A 46 -4.56 -4.12 9.35
N PHE A 47 -3.72 -4.39 8.34
CA PHE A 47 -2.46 -3.71 8.19
C PHE A 47 -2.64 -2.28 7.68
N GLY A 48 -1.91 -1.34 8.27
CA GLY A 48 -1.85 0.05 7.82
C GLY A 48 -1.04 0.18 6.52
N TRP A 49 -1.70 0.06 5.37
CA TRP A 49 -1.07 0.04 4.06
C TRP A 49 -0.34 1.33 3.73
N LYS A 50 0.87 1.17 3.19
CA LYS A 50 1.68 2.24 2.62
C LYS A 50 1.82 1.96 1.12
N ILE A 51 1.24 2.84 0.31
CA ILE A 51 1.22 2.71 -1.14
C ILE A 51 2.15 3.78 -1.72
N ASP A 52 3.16 3.35 -2.49
CA ASP A 52 4.07 4.26 -3.20
C ASP A 52 4.12 3.86 -4.67
N LEU A 53 3.51 4.72 -5.50
CA LEU A 53 3.50 4.66 -6.95
C LEU A 53 4.35 5.78 -7.56
N THR A 54 5.20 6.42 -6.76
CA THR A 54 6.07 7.53 -7.19
C THR A 54 7.52 7.12 -7.38
N ASP A 55 7.89 5.89 -7.00
CA ASP A 55 9.25 5.39 -7.17
C ASP A 55 9.64 5.35 -8.66
N PRO A 56 10.65 6.13 -9.10
CA PRO A 56 11.09 6.14 -10.50
C PRO A 56 11.72 4.81 -10.93
N ASN A 57 12.10 3.94 -9.99
CA ASN A 57 12.63 2.60 -10.25
C ASN A 57 11.55 1.51 -10.23
N LEU A 58 10.28 1.89 -10.01
CA LEU A 58 9.17 0.94 -10.00
C LEU A 58 8.95 0.39 -11.41
N LYS A 59 9.43 -0.84 -11.63
CA LYS A 59 9.27 -1.54 -12.91
C LYS A 59 7.80 -1.59 -13.33
N GLN A 60 7.54 -1.45 -14.62
CA GLN A 60 6.18 -1.46 -15.19
C GLN A 60 5.35 -2.68 -14.74
N THR A 61 5.97 -3.86 -14.66
CA THR A 61 5.28 -5.08 -14.19
C THR A 61 4.80 -4.97 -12.74
N ARG A 62 5.61 -4.40 -11.85
CA ARG A 62 5.23 -4.14 -10.45
C ARG A 62 4.17 -3.07 -10.35
N TYR A 63 4.31 -2.01 -11.12
CA TYR A 63 3.33 -0.93 -11.22
C TYR A 63 1.95 -1.45 -11.62
N THR A 64 1.89 -2.24 -12.70
CA THR A 64 0.67 -2.87 -13.18
C THR A 64 0.08 -3.82 -12.13
N TYR A 65 0.90 -4.63 -11.47
CA TYR A 65 0.44 -5.54 -10.42
C TYR A 65 -0.18 -4.78 -9.23
N LEU A 66 0.48 -3.71 -8.75
CA LEU A 66 -0.04 -2.86 -7.69
C LEU A 66 -1.41 -2.28 -8.06
N CYS A 67 -1.53 -1.70 -9.26
CA CYS A 67 -2.75 -1.02 -9.68
C CYS A 67 -3.92 -1.97 -9.96
N LEU A 68 -3.64 -3.17 -10.48
CA LEU A 68 -4.68 -4.11 -10.92
C LEU A 68 -5.03 -5.19 -9.89
N GLN A 69 -4.11 -5.54 -8.99
CA GLN A 69 -4.28 -6.69 -8.09
C GLN A 69 -4.26 -6.30 -6.61
N VAL A 70 -3.40 -5.35 -6.22
CA VAL A 70 -3.18 -5.02 -4.80
C VAL A 70 -4.12 -3.91 -4.34
N ILE A 71 -4.11 -2.76 -5.02
CA ILE A 71 -4.93 -1.60 -4.62
C ILE A 71 -6.43 -1.94 -4.53
N PRO A 72 -7.03 -2.67 -5.50
CA PRO A 72 -8.47 -2.98 -5.44
C PRO A 72 -8.90 -3.82 -4.24
N THR A 73 -7.98 -4.53 -3.57
CA THR A 73 -8.29 -5.40 -2.42
C THR A 73 -8.04 -4.73 -1.08
N ILE A 74 -7.45 -3.53 -1.07
CA ILE A 74 -7.14 -2.80 0.15
C ILE A 74 -8.35 -1.95 0.56
N THR A 75 -8.82 -2.14 1.79
CA THR A 75 -9.83 -1.25 2.40
C THR A 75 -9.25 0.16 2.55
N PRO A 76 -9.93 1.21 2.04
CA PRO A 76 -9.44 2.60 2.12
C PRO A 76 -9.16 3.09 3.55
N ALA A 77 -9.96 2.63 4.51
CA ALA A 77 -9.76 2.91 5.93
C ALA A 77 -8.43 2.38 6.48
N ASN A 78 -7.78 1.43 5.80
CA ASN A 78 -6.50 0.88 6.22
C ASN A 78 -5.31 1.51 5.49
N VAL A 79 -5.51 2.44 4.56
CA VAL A 79 -4.42 3.13 3.89
C VAL A 79 -3.94 4.26 4.80
N THR A 80 -2.68 4.18 5.22
CA THR A 80 -2.04 5.16 6.11
C THR A 80 -1.09 6.09 5.37
N CYS A 81 -0.47 5.62 4.29
CA CYS A 81 0.41 6.43 3.46
C CYS A 81 0.08 6.21 1.99
N LEU A 82 -0.08 7.29 1.24
CA LEU A 82 -0.33 7.28 -0.18
C LEU A 82 0.60 8.24 -0.89
N LYS A 83 1.41 7.72 -1.80
CA LYS A 83 2.23 8.51 -2.72
C LYS A 83 1.90 8.10 -4.14
N ILE A 84 1.37 9.02 -4.93
CA ILE A 84 0.95 8.73 -6.30
C ILE A 84 1.41 9.82 -7.27
N SER A 85 1.79 9.38 -8.47
CA SER A 85 1.89 10.25 -9.64
C SER A 85 0.63 10.07 -10.48
N THR A 86 -0.14 11.15 -10.67
CA THR A 86 -1.48 11.05 -11.26
C THR A 86 -1.48 10.72 -12.74
N ASP A 87 -0.38 10.99 -13.42
CA ASP A 87 -0.32 10.99 -14.89
C ASP A 87 -0.28 9.59 -15.48
N ASN A 88 0.14 8.59 -14.69
CA ASN A 88 0.31 7.21 -15.14
C ASN A 88 -0.65 6.22 -14.45
N LEU A 89 -1.58 6.66 -13.59
CA LEU A 89 -2.48 5.77 -12.84
C LEU A 89 -3.36 4.92 -13.78
N LEU A 90 -3.27 3.59 -13.66
CA LEU A 90 -4.17 2.68 -14.39
C LEU A 90 -5.60 2.80 -13.87
N GLY A 91 -6.57 2.57 -14.75
CA GLY A 91 -7.99 2.86 -14.53
C GLY A 91 -8.56 2.37 -13.19
N CYS A 92 -8.27 1.14 -12.76
CA CYS A 92 -8.76 0.62 -11.48
C CYS A 92 -8.22 1.39 -10.27
N ALA A 93 -6.92 1.69 -10.25
CA ALA A 93 -6.31 2.51 -9.21
C ALA A 93 -6.83 3.95 -9.26
N ARG A 94 -7.02 4.51 -10.46
CA ARG A 94 -7.61 5.84 -10.65
C ARG A 94 -9.03 5.94 -10.09
N THR A 95 -9.87 4.95 -10.40
CA THR A 95 -11.23 4.84 -9.86
C THR A 95 -11.20 4.65 -8.35
N TYR A 96 -10.33 3.79 -7.84
CA TYR A 96 -10.17 3.58 -6.40
C TYR A 96 -9.85 4.88 -5.66
N PHE A 97 -8.81 5.62 -6.08
CA PHE A 97 -8.44 6.88 -5.42
C PHE A 97 -9.47 8.00 -5.62
N LYS A 98 -10.21 7.99 -6.73
CA LYS A 98 -11.26 8.98 -7.02
C LYS A 98 -12.50 8.82 -6.13
N PHE A 99 -12.93 7.59 -5.88
CA PHE A 99 -14.23 7.32 -5.25
C PHE A 99 -14.15 6.90 -3.78
N ASN A 100 -12.95 6.65 -3.24
CA ASN A 100 -12.80 6.22 -1.85
C ASN A 100 -12.34 7.36 -0.93
N GLN A 101 -12.87 7.34 0.30
CA GLN A 101 -12.45 8.25 1.36
C GLN A 101 -11.37 7.58 2.22
N PHE A 102 -10.23 8.25 2.40
CA PHE A 102 -9.08 7.76 3.16
C PHE A 102 -9.04 8.38 4.56
N ILE A 103 -9.82 7.80 5.48
CA ILE A 103 -10.07 8.37 6.82
C ILE A 103 -8.81 8.31 7.72
N ASN A 104 -7.97 7.28 7.55
CA ASN A 104 -6.77 7.06 8.37
C ASN A 104 -5.46 7.47 7.69
N LEU A 105 -5.55 8.29 6.62
CA LEU A 105 -4.37 8.73 5.88
C LEU A 105 -3.54 9.69 6.74
N THR A 106 -2.32 9.29 7.06
CA THR A 106 -1.37 10.12 7.80
C THR A 106 -0.41 10.85 6.86
N THR A 107 -0.17 10.31 5.67
CA THR A 107 0.74 10.89 4.67
C THR A 107 0.13 10.82 3.28
N LEU A 108 0.07 11.96 2.60
CA LEU A 108 -0.31 12.08 1.19
C LEU A 108 0.82 12.75 0.41
N THR A 109 1.19 12.20 -0.73
CA THR A 109 2.11 12.83 -1.69
C THR A 109 1.53 12.72 -3.09
N LEU A 110 1.28 13.87 -3.72
CA LEU A 110 0.80 13.96 -5.09
C LEU A 110 1.89 14.56 -5.96
N ILE A 111 2.25 13.86 -7.05
CA ILE A 111 3.17 14.36 -8.07
C ILE A 111 2.39 14.52 -9.37
N CYS A 112 2.14 15.77 -9.76
CA CYS A 112 1.60 16.14 -11.06
C CYS A 112 2.75 16.66 -11.93
N CYS A 113 3.01 16.08 -13.11
CA CYS A 113 3.92 16.68 -14.08
C CYS A 113 3.20 17.83 -14.79
N GLY A 114 3.50 19.06 -14.39
CA GLY A 114 2.96 20.26 -15.04
C GLY A 114 3.52 21.54 -14.45
N ASP A 115 3.38 21.78 -13.15
CA ASP A 115 4.01 22.90 -12.47
C ASP A 115 3.84 22.73 -10.94
N ARG A 116 4.95 22.93 -10.22
CA ARG A 116 5.10 23.13 -8.76
C ARG A 116 4.52 22.07 -7.79
N ARG A 117 5.42 21.66 -6.88
CA ARG A 117 5.18 20.76 -5.74
C ARG A 117 4.19 21.39 -4.76
N GLU A 118 3.10 20.69 -4.43
CA GLU A 118 2.35 20.97 -3.21
C GLU A 118 2.54 19.81 -2.22
N PHE A 119 3.28 20.09 -1.14
CA PHE A 119 3.29 19.25 0.04
C PHE A 119 2.05 19.57 0.88
N LEU A 120 0.93 18.93 0.58
CA LEU A 120 -0.25 19.01 1.43
C LEU A 120 -0.15 17.98 2.56
N SER A 121 0.39 18.43 3.69
CA SER A 121 0.16 17.78 4.99
C SER A 121 -1.15 18.33 5.57
N VAL A 122 -2.28 17.93 4.98
CA VAL A 122 -3.62 18.32 5.47
C VAL A 122 -4.57 17.13 5.32
N PRO A 123 -5.42 16.84 6.33
CA PRO A 123 -6.45 15.82 6.21
C PRO A 123 -7.46 16.26 5.14
N PHE A 124 -7.83 15.34 4.26
CA PHE A 124 -8.83 15.48 3.20
C PHE A 124 -8.42 16.34 1.99
N LEU A 125 -8.04 15.66 0.90
CA LEU A 125 -8.27 16.15 -0.45
C LEU A 125 -9.17 15.17 -1.19
N ILE A 126 -10.43 15.58 -1.34
CA ILE A 126 -11.35 15.04 -2.33
C ILE A 126 -10.81 15.52 -3.69
N PHE A 127 -10.40 14.60 -4.56
CA PHE A 127 -10.19 14.91 -5.97
C PHE A 127 -11.50 15.48 -6.54
N SER A 128 -11.57 16.79 -6.70
CA SER A 128 -12.70 17.47 -7.35
C SER A 128 -12.25 17.98 -8.72
N ASN A 129 -12.83 17.32 -9.73
CA ASN A 129 -12.87 17.57 -11.19
C ASN A 129 -11.59 17.92 -11.93
#